data_AF-A0A2D9MTV4-F1
#
_entry.id   AF-A0A2D9MTV4-F1
#
_cell.length_a   1.000
_cell.length_b   1.000
_cell.length_c   1.000
_cell.angle_alpha   90.00
_cell.angle_beta   90.00
_cell.angle_gamma   90.00
#
_symmetry.space_group_name_H-M   'P 1'
#
loop_
_entity.id
_entity.type
_entity.pdbx_description
1 polymer ?
#
loop_
_entity_poly.entity_id
_entity_poly.type
_entity_poly.pdbx_seq_one_letter_code
_entity_poly.pdbx_strand_id
1 'polypeptide(L)'
;MEVVDYASPNFGERVPGLSVNLLLIHYTGMKTCDQALKRLCDPSAGVSSHYLISEKGSVYKLVEEAHRAWHAGVSFWQGETDINSLSIGIELVNP
;
A
#
# COMPACT_ATOMS: atom_id res chain seq x y z
N MET A 1 9.19 -18.58 1.12
CA MET A 1 8.48 -17.29 1.03
C MET A 1 7.32 -17.36 2.00
N GLU A 2 7.29 -16.47 3.00
CA GLU A 2 6.24 -16.41 4.01
C GLU A 2 5.24 -15.30 3.62
N VAL A 3 3.95 -15.57 3.73
CA VAL A 3 2.88 -14.60 3.49
C VAL A 3 2.06 -14.47 4.76
N VAL A 4 1.88 -13.24 5.25
CA VAL A 4 1.24 -12.93 6.54
C VAL A 4 0.08 -11.97 6.31
N ASP A 5 -1.12 -12.31 6.76
CA ASP A 5 -2.23 -11.36 6.84
C ASP A 5 -2.05 -10.46 8.06
N TYR A 6 -2.00 -9.14 7.84
CA TYR A 6 -1.75 -8.14 8.91
C TYR A 6 -2.88 -7.10 9.05
N ALA A 7 -3.66 -6.88 7.98
CA ALA A 7 -4.89 -6.07 7.96
C ALA A 7 -4.74 -4.64 8.54
N SER A 8 -4.24 -3.72 7.71
CA SER A 8 -4.25 -2.29 8.02
C SER A 8 -5.69 -1.75 8.06
N PRO A 9 -6.03 -0.86 9.01
CA PRO A 9 -7.32 -0.16 9.02
C PRO A 9 -7.40 0.99 8.01
N ASN A 10 -6.28 1.34 7.37
CA ASN A 10 -6.17 2.50 6.49
C ASN A 10 -6.56 2.15 5.06
N PHE A 11 -7.85 2.05 4.78
CA PHE A 11 -8.36 1.83 3.43
C PHE A 11 -9.75 2.46 3.27
N GLY A 12 -10.20 2.55 2.03
CA GLY A 12 -11.58 2.89 1.71
C GLY A 12 -12.07 2.18 0.46
N GLU A 13 -13.24 2.58 -0.02
CA GLU A 13 -13.78 2.09 -1.28
C GLU A 13 -12.99 2.64 -2.46
N ARG A 14 -12.87 1.84 -3.52
CA ARG A 14 -12.38 2.32 -4.83
C ARG A 14 -13.42 3.23 -5.46
N VAL A 15 -12.97 4.23 -6.23
CA VAL A 15 -13.88 5.09 -6.99
C VAL A 15 -14.62 4.26 -8.04
N PRO A 16 -15.96 4.30 -8.09
CA PRO A 16 -16.74 3.58 -9.09
C PRO A 16 -16.33 3.94 -10.52
N GLY A 17 -16.21 2.92 -11.37
CA GLY A 17 -15.80 3.09 -12.78
C GLY A 17 -14.29 3.04 -13.00
N LEU A 18 -13.47 3.12 -11.95
CA LEU A 18 -12.04 2.82 -12.04
C LEU A 18 -11.79 1.34 -11.76
N SER A 19 -10.91 0.74 -12.57
CA SER A 19 -10.44 -0.63 -12.39
C SER A 19 -8.93 -0.62 -12.18
N VAL A 20 -8.44 -1.59 -11.41
CA VAL A 20 -7.01 -1.76 -11.17
C VAL A 20 -6.33 -2.10 -12.49
N ASN A 21 -5.39 -1.26 -12.91
CA ASN A 21 -4.56 -1.51 -14.10
C ASN A 21 -3.09 -1.05 -13.91
N LEU A 22 -2.74 -0.60 -12.71
CA LEU A 22 -1.41 -0.12 -12.37
C LEU A 22 -0.85 -0.87 -11.14
N LEU A 23 0.42 -1.25 -11.22
CA LEU A 23 1.20 -1.68 -10.07
C LEU A 23 2.19 -0.57 -9.71
N LEU A 24 2.13 -0.06 -8.48
CA LEU A 24 2.97 1.02 -8.00
C LEU A 24 3.89 0.52 -6.89
N ILE A 25 5.20 0.60 -7.13
CA ILE A 25 6.23 0.14 -6.19
C ILE A 25 6.85 1.35 -5.49
N HIS A 26 6.94 1.25 -4.17
CA HIS A 26 7.50 2.24 -3.27
C HIS A 26 8.59 1.61 -2.40
N TYR A 27 9.34 2.45 -1.70
CA TYR A 27 10.16 2.04 -0.57
C TYR A 27 9.77 2.84 0.67
N THR A 28 9.88 2.23 1.84
CA THR A 28 9.31 2.79 3.07
C THR A 28 10.10 3.95 3.66
N GLY A 29 11.41 4.03 3.41
CA GLY A 29 12.32 4.96 4.08
C GLY A 29 12.44 4.69 5.60
N MET A 30 12.02 3.51 6.04
CA MET A 30 11.98 3.11 7.45
C MET A 30 13.13 2.15 7.74
N LYS A 31 13.71 2.25 8.95
CA LYS A 31 14.87 1.43 9.32
C LYS A 31 14.54 -0.04 9.50
N THR A 32 13.30 -0.38 9.82
CA THR A 32 12.88 -1.77 10.06
C THR A 32 11.50 -2.06 9.50
N CYS A 33 11.23 -3.34 9.25
CA CYS A 33 9.91 -3.82 8.85
C CYS A 33 8.83 -3.47 9.90
N ASP A 34 9.14 -3.60 11.19
CA ASP A 34 8.20 -3.27 12.26
C ASP A 34 7.83 -1.78 12.28
N GLN A 35 8.78 -0.89 11.98
CA GLN A 35 8.50 0.54 11.87
C GLN A 35 7.60 0.84 10.67
N ALA A 36 7.85 0.19 9.53
CA ALA A 36 6.99 0.29 8.35
C ALA A 36 5.58 -0.21 8.63
N LEU A 37 5.43 -1.39 9.26
CA LEU A 37 4.13 -1.94 9.64
C LEU A 37 3.37 -1.00 10.58
N LYS A 38 4.05 -0.47 11.61
CA LYS A 38 3.44 0.51 12.52
C LYS A 38 2.95 1.74 11.77
N ARG A 39 3.75 2.31 10.86
CA ARG A 39 3.37 3.51 10.10
C ARG A 39 2.22 3.25 9.13
N LEU A 40 2.23 2.12 8.42
CA LEU A 40 1.23 1.75 7.41
C LEU A 40 -0.10 1.26 8.02
N CYS A 41 -0.12 0.99 9.33
CA CYS A 41 -1.31 0.53 10.04
C CYS A 41 -1.79 1.49 11.14
N ASP A 42 -1.09 2.61 11.37
CA ASP A 42 -1.51 3.64 12.32
C ASP A 42 -2.62 4.51 11.69
N PRO A 43 -3.84 4.54 12.28
CA PRO A 43 -4.94 5.34 11.76
C PRO A 43 -4.66 6.84 11.69
N SER A 44 -3.85 7.37 12.62
CA SER A 44 -3.50 8.79 12.63
C SER A 44 -2.56 9.17 11.48
N ALA A 45 -1.86 8.17 10.96
CA ALA A 45 -0.85 8.30 9.94
C ALA A 45 -1.47 8.42 8.54
N GLY A 46 -2.67 7.87 8.33
CA GLY A 46 -3.48 8.06 7.12
C GLY A 46 -2.86 7.55 5.83
N VAL A 47 -1.96 6.56 5.92
CA VAL A 47 -1.29 5.96 4.75
C VAL A 47 -1.26 4.44 4.90
N SER A 48 -1.21 3.73 3.78
CA SER A 48 -1.12 2.27 3.70
C SER A 48 -0.70 1.84 2.31
N SER A 49 -0.34 0.57 2.17
CA SER A 49 -0.18 -0.11 0.88
C SER A 49 -1.02 -1.38 0.86
N HIS A 50 -1.07 -2.07 -0.27
CA HIS A 50 -1.70 -3.40 -0.33
C HIS A 50 -0.75 -4.45 0.25
N TYR A 51 0.54 -4.33 -0.12
CA TYR A 51 1.59 -5.24 0.31
C TYR A 51 2.77 -4.48 0.90
N LEU A 52 3.40 -5.07 1.91
CA LEU A 52 4.73 -4.71 2.39
C LEU A 52 5.64 -5.93 2.25
N ILE A 53 6.81 -5.77 1.63
CA ILE A 53 7.80 -6.84 1.48
C ILE A 53 9.01 -6.50 2.37
N SER A 54 9.33 -7.40 3.30
CA SER A 54 10.49 -7.23 4.17
C SER A 54 11.80 -7.50 3.42
N GLU A 55 12.92 -7.05 3.99
CA GLU A 55 14.28 -7.34 3.46
C GLU A 55 14.58 -8.84 3.36
N LYS A 56 13.85 -9.68 4.12
CA LYS A 56 13.98 -11.15 4.09
C LYS A 56 13.02 -11.83 3.09
N GLY A 57 12.21 -11.06 2.38
CA GLY A 57 11.23 -11.57 1.42
C GLY A 57 9.93 -12.10 2.03
N SER A 58 9.65 -11.81 3.31
CA SER A 58 8.30 -12.04 3.87
C SER A 58 7.35 -10.99 3.31
N VAL A 59 6.14 -11.40 2.93
CA VAL A 59 5.10 -10.53 2.35
C VAL A 59 3.98 -10.35 3.36
N TYR A 60 3.68 -9.10 3.70
CA TYR A 60 2.57 -8.74 4.57
C TYR A 60 1.42 -8.19 3.73
N LYS A 61 0.25 -8.82 3.84
CA LYS A 61 -1.01 -8.36 3.23
C LYS A 61 -1.67 -7.35 4.18
N LEU A 62 -1.67 -6.08 3.77
CA LEU A 62 -2.18 -4.98 4.59
C LEU A 62 -3.60 -4.58 4.17
N VAL A 63 -3.87 -4.44 2.88
CA VAL A 63 -5.19 -4.05 2.36
C VAL A 63 -5.57 -5.01 1.23
N GLU A 64 -6.78 -5.57 1.30
CA GLU A 64 -7.32 -6.43 0.25
C GLU A 64 -7.43 -5.67 -1.07
N GLU A 65 -7.09 -6.31 -2.19
CA GLU A 65 -7.02 -5.67 -3.52
C GLU A 65 -8.35 -5.08 -4.01
N ALA A 66 -9.49 -5.57 -3.49
CA ALA A 66 -10.80 -4.98 -3.77
C ALA A 66 -10.96 -3.57 -3.20
N HIS A 67 -10.21 -3.22 -2.15
CA HIS A 67 -10.26 -1.92 -1.49
C HIS A 67 -9.15 -0.99 -1.98
N ARG A 68 -9.33 0.30 -1.71
CA ARG A 68 -8.40 1.39 -2.02
C ARG A 68 -7.45 1.63 -0.85
N ALA A 69 -6.22 1.16 -0.95
CA ALA A 69 -5.14 1.57 -0.05
C ALA A 69 -4.71 3.03 -0.31
N TRP A 70 -4.03 3.66 0.65
CA TRP A 70 -3.67 5.09 0.61
C TRP A 70 -2.15 5.28 0.52
N HIS A 71 -1.56 5.05 -0.66
CA HIS A 71 -0.11 5.09 -0.88
C HIS A 71 0.35 6.14 -1.89
N ALA A 72 -0.45 6.44 -2.92
CA ALA A 72 0.01 7.24 -4.06
C ALA A 72 0.02 8.76 -3.78
N GLY A 73 -0.66 9.22 -2.73
CA GLY A 73 -0.84 10.64 -2.44
C GLY A 73 -1.44 11.42 -3.62
N VAL A 74 -1.08 12.69 -3.75
CA VAL A 74 -1.41 13.50 -4.93
C VAL A 74 -0.53 13.05 -6.09
N SER A 75 -1.12 12.48 -7.12
CA SER A 75 -0.42 11.83 -8.23
C SER A 75 -1.22 11.92 -9.54
N PHE A 76 -0.57 11.64 -10.67
CA PHE A 76 -1.18 11.68 -12.00
C PHE A 76 -0.52 10.69 -12.95
N TRP A 77 -1.31 9.90 -13.68
CA TRP A 77 -0.82 8.95 -14.67
C TRP A 77 -1.88 8.72 -15.75
N GLN A 78 -1.48 8.83 -17.03
CA GLN A 78 -2.33 8.55 -18.19
C GLN A 78 -3.72 9.21 -18.16
N GLY A 79 -3.81 10.46 -17.70
CA GLY A 79 -5.07 11.19 -17.64
C GLY A 79 -5.85 11.03 -16.34
N GLU A 80 -5.43 10.12 -15.45
CA GLU A 80 -6.09 9.88 -14.17
C GLU A 80 -5.35 10.49 -12.99
N THR A 81 -6.12 10.97 -12.01
CA THR A 81 -5.60 11.62 -10.79
C THR A 81 -5.80 10.78 -9.53
N ASP A 82 -6.81 9.90 -9.46
CA ASP A 82 -7.00 9.00 -8.31
C ASP A 82 -6.24 7.68 -8.49
N ILE A 83 -4.92 7.77 -8.42
CA ILE A 83 -4.03 6.63 -8.63
C ILE A 83 -4.25 5.53 -7.59
N ASN A 84 -4.64 5.87 -6.35
CA ASN A 84 -4.97 4.87 -5.33
C ASN A 84 -6.11 3.95 -5.77
N SER A 85 -7.15 4.48 -6.42
CA SER A 85 -8.29 3.68 -6.92
C SER A 85 -7.91 2.81 -8.12
N LEU A 86 -6.90 3.23 -8.90
CA LEU A 86 -6.47 2.58 -10.14
C LEU A 86 -5.31 1.59 -9.95
N SER A 87 -4.75 1.49 -8.74
CA SER A 87 -3.53 0.72 -8.51
C SER A 87 -3.54 -0.22 -7.31
N ILE A 88 -2.58 -1.16 -7.38
CA ILE A 88 -2.04 -1.92 -6.24
C ILE A 88 -0.70 -1.31 -5.85
N GLY A 89 -0.57 -0.99 -4.57
CA GLY A 89 0.64 -0.45 -3.95
C GLY A 89 1.45 -1.54 -3.25
N ILE A 90 2.73 -1.66 -3.62
CA ILE A 90 3.72 -2.52 -2.96
C ILE A 90 4.78 -1.63 -2.33
N GLU A 91 5.01 -1.81 -1.04
CA GLU A 91 6.08 -1.17 -0.28
C GLU A 91 7.22 -2.15 -0.07
N LEU A 92 8.45 -1.75 -0.36
CA LEU A 92 9.66 -2.50 -0.02
C LEU A 92 10.28 -1.90 1.25
N VAL A 93 10.54 -2.71 2.26
CA VAL A 93 11.30 -2.27 3.43
C VAL A 93 12.71 -1.91 2.97
N ASN A 94 13.01 -0.62 2.96
CA ASN A 94 14.33 -0.09 2.66
C ASN A 94 14.48 1.29 3.33
N PRO A 95 15.57 1.52 4.09
CA PRO A 95 15.85 2.79 4.78
C PRO A 95 16.24 3.93 3.84
#